data_AF-A0A0F9S004-F1
#
_entry.id   AF-A0A0F9S004-F1
#
_cell.length_a   1.000
_cell.length_b   1.000
_cell.length_c   1.000
_cell.angle_alpha   90.00
_cell.angle_beta   90.00
_cell.angle_gamma   90.00
#
_symmetry.space_group_name_H-M   'P 1'
#
loop_
_entity.id
_entity.type
_entity.pdbx_description
1 polymer ?
#
loop_
_entity_poly.entity_id
_entity_poly.type
_entity_poly.pdbx_seq_one_letter_code
_entity_poly.pdbx_strand_id
1 'polypeptide(L)' 'MNKDFPAHWLEEIVEKILKRDDPSITLATGKTPSGYIHLGILREIIICDSL' A
#
# COMPACT_ATOMS: atom_id res chain seq x y z
N MET A 1 8.70 -20.89 -3.50
CA MET A 1 8.71 -19.43 -3.21
C MET A 1 10.01 -19.13 -2.48
N ASN A 2 10.80 -18.16 -2.96
CA ASN A 2 12.09 -17.82 -2.38
C ASN A 2 11.87 -17.17 -1.00
N LYS A 3 12.52 -17.67 0.06
CA LYS A 3 12.35 -17.13 1.43
C LYS A 3 12.99 -15.76 1.61
N ASP A 4 13.98 -15.45 0.78
CA ASP A 4 14.74 -14.20 0.84
C ASP A 4 14.01 -13.03 0.16
N PHE A 5 12.98 -13.34 -0.64
CA PHE A 5 12.08 -12.38 -1.30
C PHE A 5 10.67 -12.97 -1.30
N PRO A 6 9.92 -12.87 -0.19
CA PRO A 6 8.55 -13.33 -0.15
C PRO A 6 7.77 -12.67 -1.29
N ALA A 7 7.04 -13.47 -2.08
CA ALA A 7 6.28 -12.98 -3.23
C ALA A 7 5.28 -11.88 -2.84
N HIS A 8 4.87 -11.83 -1.57
CA HIS A 8 4.03 -10.80 -0.99
C HIS A 8 4.81 -9.86 -0.07
N TRP A 9 5.55 -8.92 -0.65
CA TRP A 9 6.15 -7.79 0.09
C TRP A 9 5.14 -7.00 0.95
N LEU A 10 3.85 -7.09 0.59
CA LEU A 10 2.75 -6.40 1.24
C LEU A 10 2.33 -7.06 2.57
N GLU A 11 2.56 -8.36 2.72
CA GLU A 11 2.10 -9.16 3.87
C GLU A 11 2.66 -8.64 5.19
N GLU A 12 3.96 -8.37 5.25
CA GLU A 12 4.62 -7.82 6.45
C GLU A 12 4.05 -6.44 6.84
N ILE A 13 3.67 -5.63 5.86
CA ILE A 13 3.10 -4.30 6.09
C ILE A 13 1.68 -4.44 6.65
N VAL A 14 0.87 -5.33 6.08
CA VAL A 14 -0.48 -5.63 6.54
C VAL A 14 -0.46 -6.16 7.97
N GLU A 15 0.42 -7.11 8.28
CA GLU A 15 0.57 -7.61 9.65
C GLU A 15 0.91 -6.50 10.65
N LYS A 16 1.78 -5.55 10.27
CA LYS A 16 2.12 -4.39 11.13
C LYS A 16 0.96 -3.44 11.33
N ILE A 17 0.07 -3.29 10.34
CA ILE A 17 -1.14 -2.48 10.46
C ILE A 17 -2.14 -3.18 11.39
N LEU A 18 -2.39 -4.48 11.19
CA LEU A 18 -3.32 -5.25 12.00
C LEU A 18 -2.89 -5.35 13.47
N LYS A 19 -1.58 -5.41 13.75
CA LYS A 19 -1.04 -5.42 15.13
C LYS A 19 -1.32 -4.14 15.93
N ARG A 20 -1.77 -3.05 15.29
CA ARG A 20 -2.15 -1.81 15.98
C ARG A 20 -3.47 -1.93 16.71
N ASP A 21 -4.32 -2.89 16.32
CA ASP A 21 -5.65 -3.10 16.89
C ASP A 21 -6.54 -1.85 16.85
N ASP A 22 -6.38 -1.04 15.81
CA ASP A 22 -7.18 0.16 15.59
C ASP A 22 -8.60 -0.23 15.15
N PRO A 23 -9.67 0.35 15.74
CA PRO A 23 -11.06 0.03 15.39
C PRO A 23 -11.43 0.44 13.95
N SER A 24 -10.64 1.32 13.35
CA SER A 24 -10.78 1.74 11.95
C SER A 24 -9.42 2.11 11.38
N ILE A 25 -9.08 1.56 10.22
CA ILE A 25 -7.86 1.88 9.49
C ILE A 25 -8.23 2.84 8.36
N THR A 26 -7.54 3.97 8.26
CA THR A 26 -7.65 4.88 7.11
C THR A 26 -6.41 4.73 6.25
N LEU A 27 -6.61 4.29 5.00
CA LEU A 27 -5.58 4.30 3.97
C LEU A 27 -5.83 5.50 3.04
N ALA A 28 -4.76 6.18 2.63
CA ALA A 28 -4.84 7.34 1.78
C ALA A 28 -3.72 7.33 0.76
N THR A 29 -4.02 7.84 -0.44
CA THR A 29 -3.03 8.16 -1.48
C THR A 29 -3.06 9.65 -1.76
N GLY A 30 -1.96 10.18 -2.30
CA GLY A 30 -1.86 11.62 -2.48
C GLY A 30 -0.87 11.99 -3.57
N LYS A 31 -1.28 12.94 -4.41
CA LYS A 31 -0.38 13.52 -5.41
C LYS A 31 -0.51 15.03 -5.45
N THR A 32 0.62 15.71 -5.34
CA THR A 32 0.73 17.15 -5.56
C THR A 32 0.37 17.49 -7.01
N PRO A 33 -0.57 18.42 -7.28
CA PRO A 33 -1.06 18.72 -8.63
C PRO A 33 -0.06 19.56 -9.46
N SER A 34 1.23 19.21 -9.43
CA SER A 34 2.32 19.90 -10.13
C SER A 34 2.58 19.38 -11.56
N GLY A 35 1.78 18.44 -12.06
CA GLY A 35 1.96 17.83 -13.38
C GLY A 35 0.87 16.81 -13.73
N TYR A 36 1.08 15.97 -14.74
CA TYR A 36 0.11 14.93 -15.10
C TYR A 36 0.14 13.73 -14.16
N ILE A 37 -0.98 13.01 -14.07
CA ILE A 37 -1.02 11.69 -13.44
C ILE A 37 -0.39 10.67 -14.40
N HIS A 38 0.50 9.82 -13.91
CA HIS A 38 1.16 8.76 -14.68
C HIS A 38 0.99 7.39 -14.01
N LEU A 39 1.42 6.33 -14.68
CA LEU A 39 1.25 4.94 -14.22
C LEU A 39 1.85 4.66 -12.82
N GLY A 40 2.95 5.33 -12.48
CA GLY A 40 3.52 5.28 -11.12
C GLY A 40 2.52 5.70 -10.02
N ILE A 41 1.70 6.74 -10.26
CA ILE A 41 0.66 7.16 -9.32
C ILE A 41 -0.49 6.14 -9.31
N LEU A 42 -0.83 5.56 -10.46
CA LEU A 42 -1.83 4.49 -10.53
C LEU A 42 -1.43 3.29 -9.66
N ARG A 43 -0.13 2.93 -9.61
CA ARG A 43 0.37 1.88 -8.72
C ARG A 43 0.07 2.19 -7.25
N GLU A 44 0.28 3.43 -6.82
CA GLU A 44 -0.03 3.86 -5.44
C GLU A 44 -1.53 3.71 -5.14
N ILE A 45 -2.38 4.18 -6.05
CA ILE A 45 -3.84 4.08 -5.94
C ILE A 45 -4.28 2.62 -5.83
N ILE A 46 -3.78 1.73 -6.71
CA ILE A 46 -4.13 0.31 -6.70
C ILE A 46 -3.73 -0.36 -5.39
N ILE A 47 -2.53 -0.09 -4.87
CA ILE A 47 -2.06 -0.67 -3.61
C ILE A 47 -2.99 -0.26 -2.46
N CYS A 48 -3.38 1.01 -2.40
CA CYS A 48 -4.24 1.53 -1.33
C CYS A 48 -5.68 1.03 -1.42
N ASP A 49 -6.23 0.90 -2.64
CA ASP A 49 -7.59 0.41 -2.87
C ASP A 49 -7.73 -1.11 -2.65
N SER A 50 -6.66 -1.88 -2.88
CA SER A 50 -6.68 -3.34 -2.75
C SER A 50 -6.43 -3.85 -1.33
N LEU A 51 -6.12 -2.96 -0.38
CA LEU A 51 -5.81 -3.27 1.02
C LEU A 51 -7.05 -3.11 1.91
#